data_AF-Q6E6F8-F1
#
_entry.id   AF-Q6E6F8-F1
#
_cell.length_a   1.000
_cell.length_b   1.000
_cell.length_c   1.000
_cell.angle_alpha   90.00
_cell.angle_beta   90.00
_cell.angle_gamma   90.00
#
_symmetry.space_group_name_H-M   'P 1'
#
loop_
_entity.id
_entity.type
_entity.pdbx_description
1 polymer ?
#
loop_
_entity_poly.entity_id
_entity_poly.type
_entity_poly.pdbx_seq_one_letter_code
_entity_poly.pdbx_strand_id
1 'polypeptide(L)'
;ERYRKSYFDKYPGFFFTGDEAFIDEKGYLWVRGRADDVLNVSGHRFSTAEIESAVCSDANVDEAAVVGVSDSTTGQAIHIFVVCHGNVAGKEIDSSIRATLRRKIGPIANPKGIIVCKSMPKTRTGKIMRRVLRGILMKETLGDVSTCANVDSIESLRALAG
;
A
#
# COMPACT_ATOMS: atom_id res chain seq x y z
N GLU A 1 -28.71 -3.69 10.22
CA GLU A 1 -28.29 -4.73 9.26
C GLU A 1 -26.81 -4.65 8.88
N ARG A 2 -26.32 -3.55 8.27
CA ARG A 2 -24.90 -3.39 7.88
C ARG A 2 -23.89 -3.63 9.02
N TYR A 3 -24.16 -3.15 10.23
CA TYR A 3 -23.29 -3.34 11.40
C TYR A 3 -23.03 -4.83 11.69
N ARG A 4 -24.09 -5.65 11.76
CA ARG A 4 -23.97 -7.08 12.03
C ARG A 4 -23.17 -7.78 10.92
N LYS A 5 -23.51 -7.48 9.66
CA LYS A 5 -22.83 -8.04 8.49
C LYS A 5 -21.34 -7.72 8.45
N SER A 6 -20.96 -6.49 8.81
CA SER A 6 -19.57 -6.06 8.81
C SER A 6 -18.72 -6.75 9.89
N TYR A 7 -19.29 -7.04 11.06
CA TYR A 7 -18.49 -7.37 12.24
C TYR A 7 -18.74 -8.76 12.84
N PHE A 8 -19.87 -9.42 12.58
CA PHE A 8 -20.24 -10.67 13.30
C PHE A 8 -20.56 -11.86 12.39
N ASP A 9 -20.88 -11.63 11.11
CA ASP A 9 -21.25 -12.72 10.21
C ASP A 9 -20.03 -13.53 9.73
N LYS A 10 -18.85 -12.91 9.62
CA LYS A 10 -17.62 -13.57 9.14
C LYS A 10 -17.11 -14.65 10.10
N TYR A 11 -17.23 -14.40 11.41
CA TYR A 11 -16.81 -15.31 12.47
C TYR A 11 -17.91 -15.37 13.55
N PRO A 12 -18.88 -16.28 13.41
CA PRO A 12 -20.00 -16.37 14.35
C PRO A 12 -19.53 -16.49 15.81
N GLY A 13 -20.07 -15.63 16.69
CA GLY A 13 -19.69 -15.58 18.11
C GLY A 13 -18.50 -14.67 18.44
N PHE A 14 -17.85 -14.09 17.43
CA PHE A 14 -16.69 -13.20 17.60
C PHE A 14 -16.89 -11.86 16.87
N PHE A 15 -16.23 -10.80 17.37
CA PHE A 15 -16.17 -9.51 16.70
C PHE A 15 -14.96 -9.47 15.75
N PHE A 16 -15.22 -9.29 14.45
CA PHE A 16 -14.18 -9.15 13.45
C PHE A 16 -13.62 -7.72 13.43
N THR A 17 -12.43 -7.51 13.97
CA THR A 17 -11.78 -6.18 14.01
C THR A 17 -11.40 -5.66 12.62
N GLY A 18 -11.23 -6.55 11.65
CA GLY A 18 -10.70 -6.21 10.33
C GLY A 18 -9.18 -6.17 10.26
N ASP A 19 -8.48 -6.49 11.35
CA ASP A 19 -7.02 -6.50 11.41
C ASP A 19 -6.47 -7.94 11.30
N GLU A 20 -5.34 -8.08 10.61
CA GLU A 20 -4.57 -9.32 10.59
C GLU A 20 -3.47 -9.24 11.63
N ALA A 21 -3.38 -10.25 12.49
CA ALA A 21 -2.39 -10.32 13.55
C ALA A 21 -1.98 -11.76 13.81
N PHE A 22 -0.82 -11.94 14.44
CA PHE A 22 -0.40 -13.24 14.97
C PHE A 22 0.09 -13.07 16.41
N ILE A 23 -0.01 -14.16 17.17
CA ILE A 23 0.54 -14.23 18.52
C ILE A 23 1.81 -15.05 18.43
N ASP A 24 2.92 -14.53 18.96
CA ASP A 24 4.18 -15.25 18.99
C ASP A 24 4.22 -16.30 20.13
N GLU A 25 5.29 -17.10 20.17
CA GLU A 25 5.48 -18.15 21.18
C GLU A 25 5.54 -17.61 22.62
N LYS A 26 5.79 -16.31 22.79
CA LYS A 26 5.85 -15.62 24.08
C LYS A 26 4.51 -14.97 24.46
N GLY A 27 3.47 -15.12 23.63
CA GLY A 27 2.14 -14.58 23.87
C GLY A 27 1.96 -13.12 23.47
N TYR A 28 2.91 -12.50 22.76
CA TYR A 28 2.76 -11.13 22.29
C TYR A 28 1.93 -11.07 21.00
N LEU A 29 0.99 -10.14 20.94
CA LEU A 29 0.17 -9.87 19.76
C LEU A 29 0.87 -8.90 18.81
N TRP A 30 1.10 -9.34 17.58
CA TRP A 30 1.70 -8.55 16.50
C TRP A 30 0.67 -8.24 15.42
N VAL A 31 0.26 -6.98 15.33
CA VAL A 31 -0.69 -6.52 14.28
C VAL A 31 0.08 -6.25 12.98
N ARG A 32 -0.27 -6.99 11.91
CA ARG A 32 0.37 -6.90 10.59
C ARG A 32 -0.28 -5.90 9.64
N GLY A 33 -1.43 -5.37 10.03
CA GLY A 33 -2.19 -4.39 9.24
C GLY A 33 -3.64 -4.81 9.09
N ARG A 34 -4.31 -4.22 8.10
CA ARG A 34 -5.70 -4.57 7.82
C ARG A 34 -5.78 -5.86 7.01
N ALA A 35 -6.74 -6.72 7.35
CA ALA A 35 -6.97 -7.98 6.65
C ALA A 35 -7.45 -7.78 5.19
N ASP A 36 -7.97 -6.59 4.85
CA ASP A 36 -8.31 -6.19 3.48
C ASP A 36 -7.13 -5.55 2.72
N ASP A 37 -6.04 -5.21 3.40
CA ASP A 37 -4.82 -4.65 2.82
C ASP A 37 -3.75 -5.73 2.53
N VAL A 38 -4.18 -6.99 2.35
CA VAL A 38 -3.33 -8.13 1.96
C VAL A 38 -3.36 -8.28 0.44
N LEU A 39 -2.17 -8.33 -0.17
CA LEU A 39 -1.98 -8.58 -1.59
C LEU A 39 -1.79 -10.07 -1.87
N ASN A 40 -2.37 -10.57 -2.97
CA ASN A 40 -2.16 -11.92 -3.47
C ASN A 40 -1.52 -11.87 -4.86
N VAL A 41 -0.20 -12.05 -4.92
CA VAL A 41 0.60 -12.00 -6.15
C VAL A 41 1.10 -13.41 -6.44
N SER A 42 0.59 -14.03 -7.50
CA SER A 42 0.95 -15.39 -7.91
C SER A 42 0.79 -16.43 -6.78
N GLY A 43 -0.20 -16.25 -5.90
CA GLY A 43 -0.45 -17.13 -4.75
C GLY A 43 0.31 -16.75 -3.48
N HIS A 44 1.26 -15.81 -3.56
CA HIS A 44 1.98 -15.29 -2.39
C HIS A 44 1.20 -14.16 -1.73
N ARG A 45 0.99 -14.28 -0.41
CA ARG A 45 0.28 -13.29 0.40
C ARG A 45 1.27 -12.32 1.04
N PHE A 46 1.12 -11.03 0.76
CA PHE A 46 1.94 -9.97 1.34
C PHE A 46 1.06 -8.96 2.07
N SER A 47 1.49 -8.52 3.25
CA SER A 47 0.92 -7.31 3.85
C SER A 47 1.49 -6.08 3.13
N THR A 48 0.63 -5.13 2.76
CA THR A 48 1.09 -3.82 2.27
C THR A 48 2.01 -3.14 3.29
N ALA A 49 1.72 -3.25 4.59
CA ALA A 49 2.52 -2.64 5.66
C ALA A 49 3.94 -3.23 5.74
N GLU A 50 4.10 -4.53 5.47
CA GLU A 50 5.41 -5.18 5.42
C GLU A 50 6.26 -4.62 4.27
N ILE A 51 5.66 -4.50 3.08
CA ILE A 51 6.33 -3.92 1.90
C ILE A 51 6.65 -2.45 2.17
N GLU A 52 5.70 -1.66 2.66
CA GLU A 52 5.89 -0.24 3.01
C GLU A 52 7.04 -0.07 4.02
N SER A 53 7.07 -0.89 5.08
CA SER A 53 8.15 -0.86 6.07
C SER A 53 9.51 -1.18 5.47
N ALA A 54 9.58 -2.17 4.57
CA ALA A 54 10.82 -2.50 3.87
C ALA A 54 11.29 -1.33 2.98
N VAL A 55 10.39 -0.71 2.23
CA VAL A 55 10.72 0.44 1.35
C VAL A 55 11.13 1.66 2.16
N CYS A 56 10.44 2.00 3.25
CA CYS A 56 10.80 3.11 4.14
C CYS A 56 12.12 2.88 4.90
N SER A 57 12.70 1.68 4.84
CA SER A 57 14.06 1.43 5.38
C SER A 57 15.18 1.85 4.42
N ASP A 58 14.83 2.24 3.18
CA ASP A 58 15.76 2.85 2.23
C ASP A 58 16.02 4.31 2.62
N ALA A 59 17.29 4.71 2.71
CA ALA A 59 17.68 6.04 3.17
C ALA A 59 17.19 7.19 2.26
N ASN A 60 16.79 6.87 1.02
CA ASN A 60 16.31 7.85 0.07
C ASN A 60 14.78 8.02 0.11
N VAL A 61 14.05 7.26 0.94
CA VAL A 61 12.58 7.28 0.99
C VAL A 61 12.10 7.92 2.29
N ASP A 62 11.29 8.96 2.17
CA ASP A 62 10.62 9.59 3.31
C ASP A 62 9.27 8.91 3.63
N GLU A 63 8.52 8.53 2.58
CA GLU A 63 7.21 7.88 2.72
C GLU A 63 6.95 6.91 1.58
N ALA A 64 6.33 5.77 1.89
CA ALA A 64 5.90 4.79 0.90
C ALA A 64 4.42 4.42 1.09
N ALA A 65 3.74 4.15 -0.02
CA ALA A 65 2.40 3.59 -0.05
C ALA A 65 2.33 2.47 -1.08
N VAL A 66 1.85 1.30 -0.66
CA VAL A 66 1.75 0.11 -1.51
C VAL A 66 0.30 -0.15 -1.86
N VAL A 67 0.03 -0.41 -3.14
CA VAL A 67 -1.30 -0.78 -3.62
C VAL A 67 -1.25 -2.00 -4.54
N GLY A 68 -2.29 -2.83 -4.41
CA GLY A 68 -2.54 -3.96 -5.30
C GLY A 68 -3.42 -3.57 -6.47
N VAL A 69 -2.92 -3.87 -7.67
CA VAL A 69 -3.62 -3.64 -8.94
C VAL A 69 -3.88 -4.99 -9.59
N SER A 70 -5.05 -5.21 -10.18
CA SER A 70 -5.35 -6.41 -10.97
C SER A 70 -4.33 -6.58 -12.10
N ASP A 71 -3.77 -7.77 -12.25
CA ASP A 71 -2.81 -8.12 -13.30
C ASP A 71 -3.19 -9.48 -13.89
N SER A 72 -3.20 -9.59 -15.22
CA SER A 72 -3.65 -10.80 -15.93
C SER A 72 -2.74 -12.00 -15.75
N THR A 73 -1.47 -11.77 -15.38
CA THR A 73 -0.45 -12.82 -15.24
C THR A 73 -0.31 -13.26 -13.79
N THR A 74 -0.30 -12.32 -12.85
CA THR A 74 -0.03 -12.59 -11.42
C THR A 74 -1.28 -12.51 -10.55
N GLY A 75 -2.46 -12.24 -11.12
CA GLY A 75 -3.71 -11.98 -10.40
C GLY A 75 -3.73 -10.57 -9.82
N GLN A 76 -2.74 -10.24 -8.99
CA GLN A 76 -2.45 -8.86 -8.57
C GLN A 76 -0.98 -8.51 -8.79
N ALA A 77 -0.70 -7.24 -9.01
CA ALA A 77 0.61 -6.65 -9.13
C ALA A 77 0.83 -5.61 -8.01
N ILE A 78 2.04 -5.61 -7.45
CA ILE A 78 2.48 -4.62 -6.46
C ILE A 78 2.86 -3.34 -7.20
N HIS A 79 2.19 -2.24 -6.86
CA HIS A 79 2.62 -0.90 -7.23
C HIS A 79 2.99 -0.11 -5.98
N ILE A 80 4.08 0.65 -6.07
CA ILE A 80 4.62 1.41 -4.93
C ILE A 80 4.68 2.87 -5.32
N PHE A 81 4.07 3.71 -4.51
CA PHE A 81 4.29 5.15 -4.55
C PHE A 81 5.33 5.49 -3.50
N VAL A 82 6.27 6.37 -3.84
CA VAL A 82 7.30 6.84 -2.92
C VAL A 82 7.47 8.35 -2.97
N VAL A 83 7.62 8.96 -1.80
CA VAL A 83 8.15 10.31 -1.63
C VAL A 83 9.60 10.16 -1.22
N CYS A 84 10.51 10.81 -1.94
CA CYS A 84 11.94 10.67 -1.74
C CYS A 84 12.55 11.89 -1.05
N HIS A 85 13.66 11.67 -0.37
CA HIS A 85 14.45 12.74 0.24
C HIS A 85 15.22 13.51 -0.84
N GLY A 86 14.96 14.82 -0.98
CA GLY A 86 15.66 15.67 -1.95
C GLY A 86 15.40 15.29 -3.42
N ASN A 87 16.33 15.68 -4.31
CA ASN A 87 16.20 15.46 -5.76
C ASN A 87 16.94 14.19 -6.22
N VAL A 88 16.57 13.02 -5.69
CA VAL A 88 17.09 11.74 -6.20
C VAL A 88 16.48 11.44 -7.57
N ALA A 89 17.31 11.05 -8.54
CA ALA A 89 16.86 10.75 -9.89
C ALA A 89 16.00 9.47 -9.94
N GLY A 90 14.91 9.49 -10.70
CA GLY A 90 13.90 8.41 -10.73
C GLY A 90 14.40 7.00 -11.08
N LYS A 91 15.51 6.86 -11.83
CA LYS A 91 16.09 5.54 -12.15
C LYS A 91 16.92 4.94 -11.02
N GLU A 92 17.56 5.80 -10.22
CA GLU A 92 18.39 5.38 -9.09
C GLU A 92 17.51 4.85 -7.96
N ILE A 93 16.38 5.52 -7.71
CA ILE A 93 15.44 5.10 -6.68
C ILE A 93 14.71 3.79 -7.02
N ASP A 94 14.30 3.56 -8.27
CA ASP A 94 13.67 2.29 -8.66
C ASP A 94 14.61 1.10 -8.39
N SER A 95 15.87 1.24 -8.79
CA SER A 95 16.90 0.22 -8.57
C SER A 95 17.17 -0.01 -7.07
N SER A 96 17.26 1.07 -6.29
CA SER A 96 17.49 1.01 -4.84
C SER A 96 16.35 0.29 -4.12
N ILE A 97 15.09 0.66 -4.41
CA ILE A 97 13.91 0.07 -3.79
C ILE A 97 13.81 -1.42 -4.14
N ARG A 98 14.02 -1.81 -5.40
CA ARG A 98 14.01 -3.23 -5.80
C ARG A 98 15.08 -4.03 -5.08
N ALA A 99 16.29 -3.47 -4.94
CA ALA A 99 17.37 -4.11 -4.19
C ALA A 99 17.02 -4.26 -2.70
N THR A 100 16.42 -3.23 -2.10
CA THR A 100 15.97 -3.24 -0.71
C THR A 100 14.88 -4.28 -0.48
N LEU A 101 13.86 -4.37 -1.34
CA LEU A 101 12.81 -5.38 -1.26
C LEU A 101 13.35 -6.80 -1.43
N ARG A 102 14.25 -7.00 -2.40
CA ARG A 102 14.90 -8.30 -2.61
C ARG A 102 15.69 -8.75 -1.38
N ARG A 103 16.36 -7.82 -0.69
CA ARG A 103 17.13 -8.10 0.53
C ARG A 103 16.24 -8.36 1.75
N LYS A 104 15.14 -7.62 1.91
CA LYS A 104 14.29 -7.65 3.12
C LYS A 104 13.19 -8.71 3.07
N ILE A 105 12.55 -8.89 1.93
CA ILE A 105 11.39 -9.78 1.76
C ILE A 105 11.73 -10.94 0.83
N GLY A 106 12.44 -10.66 -0.27
CA GLY A 106 12.87 -11.66 -1.23
C GLY A 106 12.43 -11.34 -2.66
N PRO A 107 12.86 -12.14 -3.65
CA PRO A 107 12.62 -11.88 -5.07
C PRO A 107 11.13 -11.94 -5.46
N ILE A 108 10.30 -12.59 -4.65
CA ILE A 108 8.85 -12.73 -4.88
C ILE A 108 8.07 -11.42 -4.69
N ALA A 109 8.63 -10.44 -3.96
CA ALA A 109 7.99 -9.15 -3.70
C ALA A 109 8.39 -8.07 -4.72
N ASN A 110 8.70 -8.47 -5.97
CA ASN A 110 9.15 -7.54 -6.99
C ASN A 110 7.99 -6.65 -7.49
N PRO A 111 8.09 -5.31 -7.37
CA PRO A 111 7.03 -4.42 -7.80
C PRO A 111 6.92 -4.34 -9.32
N LYS A 112 5.70 -4.23 -9.83
CA LYS A 112 5.42 -4.00 -11.25
C LYS A 112 5.75 -2.55 -11.64
N GLY A 113 5.48 -1.60 -10.75
CA GLY A 113 5.80 -0.20 -10.96
C GLY A 113 6.15 0.52 -9.66
N ILE A 114 7.10 1.44 -9.75
CA ILE A 114 7.49 2.36 -8.67
C ILE A 114 7.28 3.78 -9.20
N ILE A 115 6.53 4.59 -8.44
CA ILE A 115 6.12 5.93 -8.85
C ILE A 115 6.63 6.91 -7.82
N VAL A 116 7.54 7.77 -8.23
CA VAL A 116 8.05 8.86 -7.40
C VAL A 116 7.05 10.00 -7.45
N CYS A 117 6.55 10.41 -6.29
CA CYS A 117 5.59 11.49 -6.16
C CYS A 117 6.12 12.58 -5.23
N LYS A 118 5.63 13.82 -5.42
CA LYS A 118 5.98 14.95 -4.55
C LYS A 118 5.33 14.84 -3.17
N SER A 119 4.13 14.27 -3.10
CA SER A 119 3.41 14.01 -1.86
C SER A 119 2.32 12.95 -2.05
N MET A 120 1.94 12.26 -0.97
CA MET A 120 0.82 11.33 -0.95
C MET A 120 -0.51 12.04 -0.68
N PRO A 121 -1.63 11.60 -1.29
CA PRO A 121 -2.96 12.10 -0.93
C PRO A 121 -3.32 11.60 0.47
N LYS A 122 -3.52 12.54 1.40
CA LYS A 122 -3.80 12.24 2.81
C LYS A 122 -5.09 12.88 3.27
N THR A 123 -5.78 12.22 4.20
CA THR A 123 -6.88 12.83 4.94
C THR A 123 -6.36 13.95 5.85
N ARG A 124 -7.25 14.78 6.39
CA ARG A 124 -6.91 15.77 7.44
C ARG A 124 -6.27 15.17 8.70
N THR A 125 -6.43 13.86 8.92
CA THR A 125 -5.81 13.11 10.03
C THR A 125 -4.49 12.43 9.63
N GLY A 126 -3.97 12.70 8.43
CA GLY A 126 -2.69 12.18 7.94
C GLY A 126 -2.77 10.77 7.35
N LYS A 127 -3.95 10.16 7.22
CA LYS A 127 -4.08 8.81 6.66
C LYS A 127 -3.94 8.85 5.14
N ILE A 128 -3.05 8.03 4.60
CA ILE A 128 -2.88 7.86 3.15
C ILE A 128 -4.17 7.31 2.55
N MET A 129 -4.67 7.95 1.50
CA MET A 129 -5.87 7.55 0.78
C MET A 129 -5.54 6.49 -0.29
N ARG A 130 -5.19 5.27 0.12
CA ARG A 130 -4.80 4.16 -0.80
C ARG A 130 -5.82 3.88 -1.91
N ARG A 131 -7.11 4.07 -1.62
CA ARG A 131 -8.20 3.98 -2.59
C ARG A 131 -8.01 4.93 -3.78
N VAL A 132 -7.53 6.16 -3.53
CA VAL A 132 -7.25 7.16 -4.56
C VAL A 132 -6.04 6.73 -5.39
N LEU A 133 -4.97 6.29 -4.75
CA LEU A 133 -3.77 5.79 -5.44
C LEU A 133 -4.09 4.63 -6.39
N ARG A 134 -4.87 3.65 -5.90
CA ARG A 134 -5.34 2.52 -6.72
C ARG A 134 -6.23 2.99 -7.88
N GLY A 135 -7.16 3.90 -7.61
CA GLY A 135 -8.06 4.44 -8.63
C GLY A 135 -7.32 5.20 -9.73
N ILE A 136 -6.24 5.91 -9.41
CA ILE A 136 -5.38 6.58 -10.40
C ILE A 136 -4.73 5.56 -11.34
N LEU A 137 -4.15 4.48 -10.80
CA LEU A 137 -3.51 3.43 -11.61
C LEU A 137 -4.51 2.70 -12.50
N MET A 138 -5.71 2.46 -11.99
CA MET A 138 -6.78 1.78 -12.71
C MET A 138 -7.57 2.68 -13.65
N LYS A 139 -7.28 3.99 -13.66
CA LYS A 139 -8.06 5.01 -14.39
C LYS A 139 -9.56 4.96 -14.04
N GLU A 140 -9.86 4.69 -12.77
CA GLU A 140 -11.21 4.62 -12.20
C GLU A 140 -11.69 5.98 -11.65
N THR A 141 -13.00 6.11 -11.48
CA THR A 141 -13.59 7.27 -10.79
C THR A 141 -13.19 7.26 -9.31
N LEU A 142 -12.53 8.33 -8.86
CA LEU A 142 -11.98 8.44 -7.50
C LEU A 142 -13.04 8.69 -6.41
N GLY A 143 -14.33 8.80 -6.75
CA GLY A 143 -15.39 9.09 -5.79
C GLY A 143 -15.17 10.38 -5.00
N ASP A 144 -15.69 10.43 -3.77
CA ASP A 144 -15.51 11.59 -2.89
C ASP A 144 -14.07 11.68 -2.36
N VAL A 145 -13.45 12.84 -2.58
CA VAL A 145 -12.11 13.22 -2.13
C VAL A 145 -12.12 14.51 -1.28
N SER A 146 -13.30 14.98 -0.85
CA SER A 146 -13.48 16.20 -0.05
C SER A 146 -12.73 16.21 1.29
N THR A 147 -12.38 15.02 1.79
CA THR A 147 -11.59 14.82 3.02
C THR A 147 -10.08 14.85 2.79
N CYS A 148 -9.63 14.89 1.53
CA CYS A 148 -8.23 15.02 1.16
C CYS A 148 -7.74 16.43 1.56
N ALA A 149 -6.68 16.48 2.36
CA ALA A 149 -6.09 17.73 2.82
C ALA A 149 -5.24 18.40 1.72
N ASN A 150 -4.72 17.63 0.77
CA ASN A 150 -3.80 18.07 -0.28
C ASN A 150 -4.28 17.58 -1.66
N VAL A 151 -5.34 18.18 -2.17
CA VAL A 151 -5.97 17.78 -3.45
C VAL A 151 -4.99 17.86 -4.62
N ASP A 152 -4.07 18.82 -4.63
CA ASP A 152 -3.04 19.00 -5.67
C ASP A 152 -2.14 17.76 -5.87
N SER A 153 -1.98 16.94 -4.81
CA SER A 153 -1.25 15.67 -4.91
C SER A 153 -1.93 14.69 -5.86
N ILE A 154 -3.27 14.68 -5.89
CA ILE A 154 -4.08 13.80 -6.75
C ILE A 154 -3.88 14.21 -8.21
N GLU A 155 -3.90 15.51 -8.51
CA GLU A 155 -3.71 16.02 -9.87
C GLU A 155 -2.30 15.71 -10.39
N SER A 156 -1.29 15.95 -9.55
CA SER A 156 0.11 15.63 -9.87
C SER A 156 0.30 14.14 -10.14
N LEU A 157 -0.34 13.27 -9.36
CA LEU A 157 -0.27 11.82 -9.53
C LEU A 157 -0.99 11.34 -10.80
N ARG A 158 -2.09 11.98 -11.19
CA ARG A 158 -2.77 11.67 -12.47
C ARG A 158 -1.89 11.95 -13.67
N ALA A 159 -1.10 13.03 -13.64
CA ALA A 159 -0.16 13.35 -14.71
C ALA A 159 0.99 12.32 -14.82
N LEU A 160 1.37 11.69 -13.71
CA LEU A 160 2.44 10.67 -13.68
C LEU A 160 1.96 9.28 -14.10
N ALA A 161 0.67 8.99 -13.95
CA ALA A 161 0.06 7.71 -14.31
C ALA A 161 -0.59 7.69 -15.73
N GLY A 162 -0.52 8.82 -16.43
CA GLY A 162 -0.97 8.98 -17.82
C GLY A 162 0.03 8.46 -18.82
#